data_AF-A0A511DEC5-F1
#
_entry.id   AF-A0A511DEC5-F1
#
_cell.length_a   1.000
_cell.length_b   1.000
_cell.length_c   1.000
_cell.angle_alpha   90.00
_cell.angle_beta   90.00
_cell.angle_gamma   90.00
#
_symmetry.space_group_name_H-M   'P 1'
#
loop_
_entity.id
_entity.type
_entity.pdbx_description
1 polymer ?
#
loop_
_entity_poly.entity_id
_entity_poly.type
_entity_poly.pdbx_seq_one_letter_code
_entity_poly.pdbx_strand_id
1 'polypeptide(L)'
;MLRSWAVPRGLPDDPRRNRLAVPVPDHAMDHLGYTDADKDIADTGWWEEHDRDDRRIVFTLHGRAGARRYALIHTGDDWLLHLTKEQPDVTS
;
A
#
# COMPACT_ATOMS: atom_id res chain seq x y z
N MET A 1 0.57 -10.78 12.26
CA MET A 1 -0.50 -10.83 11.25
C MET A 1 -0.32 -9.62 10.35
N LEU A 2 -0.39 -9.79 9.02
CA LEU A 2 -0.31 -8.69 8.06
C LEU A 2 -1.72 -8.28 7.69
N ARG A 3 -2.12 -7.05 8.04
CA ARG A 3 -3.35 -6.48 7.47
C ARG A 3 -3.16 -6.33 5.97
N SER A 4 -4.09 -6.90 5.23
CA SER A 4 -3.99 -7.00 3.77
C SER A 4 -5.14 -6.23 3.13
N TRP A 5 -4.84 -5.52 2.04
CA TRP A 5 -5.84 -4.82 1.25
C TRP A 5 -5.69 -5.19 -0.23
N ALA A 6 -6.82 -5.47 -0.88
CA ALA A 6 -6.87 -5.56 -2.33
C ALA A 6 -7.04 -4.15 -2.92
N VAL A 7 -6.24 -3.80 -3.93
CA VAL A 7 -6.32 -2.53 -4.65
C VAL A 7 -6.64 -2.82 -6.12
N PRO A 8 -7.92 -2.95 -6.51
CA PRO A 8 -8.31 -3.51 -7.82
C PRO A 8 -7.78 -2.75 -9.04
N ARG A 9 -7.44 -1.47 -8.88
CA ARG A 9 -6.89 -0.64 -9.95
C ARG A 9 -5.43 -0.24 -9.72
N GLY A 10 -4.71 -1.02 -8.90
CA GLY A 10 -3.31 -0.77 -8.58
C GLY A 10 -3.07 0.46 -7.69
N LEU A 11 -1.81 0.69 -7.32
CA LEU A 11 -1.39 1.82 -6.50
C LEU A 11 -1.67 3.17 -7.21
N PRO A 12 -2.06 4.22 -6.48
CA PRO A 12 -2.22 5.55 -7.06
C PRO A 12 -0.89 6.12 -7.56
N ASP A 13 -0.91 6.70 -8.75
CA ASP A 13 0.22 7.33 -9.43
C ASP A 13 0.07 8.85 -9.57
N ASP A 14 -1.12 9.39 -9.29
CA ASP A 14 -1.46 10.82 -9.26
C ASP A 14 -2.06 11.18 -7.88
N PRO A 15 -1.50 12.15 -7.15
CA PRO A 15 -2.03 12.57 -5.83
C PRO A 15 -3.44 13.19 -5.91
N ARG A 16 -3.96 13.49 -7.10
CA ARG A 16 -5.33 13.97 -7.30
C ARG A 16 -6.36 12.83 -7.37
N ARG A 17 -5.93 11.57 -7.42
CA ARG A 17 -6.80 10.41 -7.65
C ARG A 17 -6.55 9.33 -6.60
N ASN A 18 -7.56 9.08 -5.77
CA ASN A 18 -7.52 8.00 -4.79
C ASN A 18 -7.90 6.66 -5.44
N ARG A 19 -7.41 5.56 -4.85
CA ARG A 19 -7.75 4.19 -5.25
C ARG A 19 -8.51 3.51 -4.11
N LEU A 20 -9.54 2.74 -4.44
CA LEU A 20 -10.23 1.90 -3.47
C LEU A 20 -9.26 0.82 -2.96
N ALA A 21 -9.22 0.64 -1.65
CA ALA A 21 -8.50 -0.41 -0.96
C ALA A 21 -9.49 -1.21 -0.12
N VAL A 22 -9.71 -2.47 -0.49
CA VAL A 22 -10.70 -3.33 0.17
C VAL A 22 -9.98 -4.22 1.17
N PRO A 23 -10.32 -4.19 2.48
CA PRO A 23 -9.76 -5.11 3.46
C PRO A 23 -10.00 -6.55 3.04
N VAL A 24 -8.95 -7.37 3.07
CA VAL A 24 -9.06 -8.83 2.88
C VAL A 24 -8.56 -9.53 4.15
N PRO A 25 -9.06 -10.74 4.46
CA PRO A 25 -8.61 -11.48 5.63
C PRO A 25 -7.09 -11.56 5.70
N ASP A 26 -6.53 -11.34 6.90
CA ASP A 26 -5.09 -11.38 7.12
C ASP A 26 -4.51 -12.70 6.60
N HIS A 27 -3.56 -12.60 5.67
CA HIS A 27 -2.82 -13.77 5.22
C HIS A 27 -1.79 -14.15 6.30
N ALA A 28 -1.72 -15.45 6.63
CA ALA A 28 -0.62 -15.98 7.42
C ALA A 28 0.71 -15.72 6.68
N MET A 29 1.79 -15.50 7.43
CA MET A 29 3.12 -15.13 6.91
C MET A 29 3.67 -16.09 5.83
N ASP A 30 3.12 -17.31 5.73
CA ASP A 30 3.48 -18.33 4.72
C ASP A 30 3.11 -17.96 3.27
N HIS A 31 2.50 -16.80 3.02
CA HIS A 31 2.16 -16.35 1.66
C HIS A 31 3.15 -15.38 1.00
N LEU A 32 4.26 -15.02 1.65
CA LEU A 32 5.27 -14.12 1.03
C LEU A 32 6.08 -14.77 -0.12
N GLY A 33 5.83 -16.04 -0.44
CA GLY A 33 6.50 -16.76 -1.53
C GLY A 33 5.57 -17.60 -2.43
N TYR A 34 4.24 -17.41 -2.35
CA TYR A 34 3.28 -18.19 -3.16
C TYR A 34 2.93 -17.46 -4.45
N THR A 35 3.64 -17.80 -5.53
CA THR A 35 3.27 -17.48 -6.91
C THR A 35 2.29 -18.55 -7.39
N ASP A 36 1.03 -18.19 -7.61
CA ASP A 36 0.06 -19.04 -8.33
C ASP A 36 0.02 -18.58 -9.79
N ALA A 37 -0.53 -19.42 -10.69
CA ALA A 37 -0.59 -19.16 -12.13
C ALA A 37 -1.33 -17.85 -12.51
N ASP A 38 -2.12 -17.28 -11.58
CA ASP A 38 -2.90 -16.05 -11.76
C ASP A 38 -2.43 -14.88 -10.87
N LYS A 39 -1.31 -15.03 -10.14
CA LYS A 39 -0.79 -14.00 -9.20
C LYS A 39 0.64 -13.59 -9.56
N ASP A 40 0.77 -12.42 -10.16
CA ASP A 40 2.07 -11.77 -10.35
C ASP A 40 2.40 -10.82 -9.19
N ILE A 41 3.65 -10.86 -8.72
CA ILE A 41 4.18 -9.88 -7.78
C ILE A 41 4.50 -8.60 -8.58
N ALA A 42 3.72 -7.55 -8.35
CA ALA A 42 3.90 -6.27 -9.06
C ALA A 42 5.21 -5.55 -8.67
N ASP A 43 5.62 -5.64 -7.39
CA ASP A 43 6.90 -5.15 -6.88
C ASP A 43 7.22 -5.83 -5.53
N THR A 44 8.48 -5.85 -5.12
CA THR A 44 8.92 -6.37 -3.81
C THR A 44 9.90 -5.41 -3.18
N GLY A 45 9.77 -5.22 -1.88
CA GLY A 45 10.65 -4.33 -1.14
C GLY A 45 10.35 -4.34 0.35
N TRP A 46 10.64 -3.24 1.02
CA TRP A 46 10.31 -3.02 2.43
C TRP A 46 9.45 -1.77 2.57
N TRP A 47 8.91 -1.55 3.77
CA TRP A 47 8.04 -0.42 4.03
C TRP A 47 8.37 0.22 5.37
N GLU A 48 8.08 1.52 5.48
CA GLU A 48 8.27 2.33 6.68
C GLU A 48 6.93 2.95 7.09
N GLU A 49 6.53 2.81 8.36
CA GLU A 49 5.40 3.54 8.93
C GLU A 49 5.85 4.92 9.42
N HIS A 50 5.11 5.97 9.05
CA HIS A 50 5.38 7.35 9.47
C HIS A 50 4.41 7.84 10.55
N ASP A 51 3.13 7.48 10.42
CA ASP A 51 2.05 7.94 11.30
C ASP A 51 0.86 6.99 11.24
N ARG A 52 0.13 6.84 12.36
CA ARG A 52 -1.05 5.99 12.45
C ARG A 52 -2.04 6.49 13.50
N ASP A 53 -3.29 6.58 13.08
CA ASP A 53 -4.45 6.72 13.95
C ASP A 53 -5.57 5.74 13.52
N ASP A 54 -6.74 5.82 14.16
CA ASP A 54 -7.88 4.93 13.88
C ASP A 54 -8.47 5.09 12.48
N ARG A 55 -8.17 6.21 11.81
CA ARG A 55 -8.71 6.58 10.49
C ARG A 55 -7.66 6.58 9.39
N ARG A 56 -6.37 6.55 9.72
CA ARG A 56 -5.30 6.74 8.73
C ARG A 56 -4.02 6.03 9.12
N ILE A 57 -3.34 5.48 8.11
CA ILE A 57 -1.94 5.04 8.20
C ILE A 57 -1.17 5.77 7.11
N VAL A 58 -0.05 6.41 7.44
CA VAL A 58 0.89 7.01 6.48
C VAL A 58 2.14 6.14 6.44
N PHE A 59 2.55 5.74 5.25
CA PHE A 59 3.68 4.82 5.07
C PHE A 59 4.40 5.07 3.74
N THR A 60 5.67 4.69 3.69
CA THR A 60 6.46 4.65 2.46
C THR A 60 6.67 3.20 2.02
N LEU A 61 6.39 2.89 0.76
CA LEU A 61 6.80 1.63 0.13
C LEU A 61 8.13 1.86 -0.60
N HIS A 62 9.15 1.09 -0.23
CA HIS A 62 10.48 1.12 -0.84
C HIS A 62 10.61 -0.04 -1.82
N GLY A 63 10.16 0.17 -3.05
CA GLY A 63 10.20 -0.79 -4.13
C GLY A 63 11.51 -0.74 -4.93
N ARG A 64 11.64 -1.64 -5.91
CA ARG A 64 12.84 -1.68 -6.78
C ARG A 64 12.98 -0.45 -7.66
N ALA A 65 11.85 0.16 -8.04
CA ALA A 65 11.81 1.36 -8.87
C ALA A 65 11.89 2.66 -8.06
N GLY A 66 12.07 2.58 -6.74
CA GLY A 66 12.16 3.74 -5.85
C GLY A 66 11.11 3.73 -4.74
N ALA A 67 11.16 4.77 -3.90
CA ALA A 67 10.27 4.93 -2.76
C ALA A 67 9.07 5.82 -3.10
N ARG A 68 7.87 5.43 -2.64
CA ARG A 68 6.67 6.28 -2.73
C ARG A 68 5.90 6.29 -1.41
N ARG A 69 5.46 7.46 -0.99
CA ARG A 69 4.68 7.66 0.24
C ARG A 69 3.18 7.70 -0.06
N TYR A 70 2.44 6.95 0.74
CA TYR A 70 1.00 6.81 0.65
C TYR A 70 0.34 7.06 2.00
N ALA A 71 -0.95 7.38 1.94
CA ALA A 71 -1.85 7.32 3.07
C ALA A 71 -2.99 6.34 2.77
N LEU A 72 -3.24 5.41 3.68
CA LEU A 72 -4.41 4.55 3.67
C LEU A 72 -5.44 5.13 4.65
N ILE A 73 -6.61 5.50 4.14
CA ILE A 73 -7.61 6.31 4.84
C ILE A 73 -8.89 5.51 4.98
N HIS A 74 -9.37 5.31 6.20
CA HIS A 74 -10.63 4.64 6.49
C HIS A 74 -11.80 5.60 6.29
N THR A 75 -12.76 5.22 5.45
CA THR A 75 -13.95 6.03 5.17
C THR A 75 -15.20 5.54 5.90
N GLY A 76 -15.09 4.51 6.76
CA GLY A 76 -16.20 3.92 7.52
C GLY A 76 -16.46 2.48 7.08
N ASP A 77 -16.84 2.30 5.81
CA ASP A 77 -17.15 0.99 5.24
C ASP A 77 -16.00 0.41 4.40
N ASP A 78 -15.14 1.28 3.88
CA ASP A 78 -14.05 0.98 2.95
C ASP A 78 -12.77 1.76 3.32
N TRP A 79 -11.69 1.49 2.58
CA TRP A 79 -10.47 2.28 2.64
C TRP A 79 -10.14 2.92 1.30
N LEU A 80 -9.48 4.07 1.36
CA LEU A 80 -8.89 4.75 0.21
C LEU A 80 -7.38 4.77 0.36
N LEU A 81 -6.68 4.38 -0.70
CA LEU A 81 -5.24 4.59 -0.83
C LEU A 81 -4.99 5.88 -1.61
N HIS A 82 -4.17 6.75 -1.02
CA HIS A 82 -3.84 8.07 -1.54
C HIS A 82 -2.32 8.20 -1.69
N LEU A 83 -1.84 8.66 -2.86
CA LEU A 83 -0.45 9.06 -3.04
C LEU A 83 -0.27 10.46 -2.44
N THR A 84 0.61 10.62 -1.47
CA THR A 84 0.80 11.92 -0.81
C THR A 84 1.45 12.94 -1.76
N LYS A 85 1.15 14.23 -1.60
CA LYS A 85 1.83 15.27 -2.40
C LYS A 85 3.31 15.37 -2.05
N GLU A 86 3.61 15.34 -0.75
CA GLU A 86 4.97 15.25 -0.25
C GLU A 86 5.44 13.80 -0.40
N GLN A 87 6.49 13.61 -1.20
CA GLN A 87 7.13 12.32 -1.41
C GLN A 87 8.45 12.27 -0.64
N PRO A 88 8.95 11.07 -0.29
CA PRO A 88 10.27 10.96 0.35
C PRO A 88 11.32 11.56 -0.57
N ASP A 89 12.34 12.17 0.01
CA ASP A 89 13.49 12.64 -0.76
C ASP A 89 14.08 11.48 -1.55
N VAL A 90 14.44 11.74 -2.81
CA VAL A 90 15.16 10.74 -3.61
C VAL A 90 16.56 10.66 -3.02
N THR A 91 16.81 9.67 -2.16
CA THR A 91 18.17 9.36 -1.72
C THR A 91 18.97 8.97 -2.96
N SER A 92 19.83 9.88 -3.42
CA SER A 92 20.75 9.67 -4.56
C SER A 92 21.95 8.84 -4.16
#